data_AF-A0A9E3RUX8-F1
#
_entry.id   AF-A0A9E3RUX8-F1
#
_cell.length_a   1.000
_cell.length_b   1.000
_cell.length_c   1.000
_cell.angle_alpha   90.00
_cell.angle_beta   90.00
_cell.angle_gamma   90.00
#
_symmetry.space_group_name_H-M   'P 1'
#
loop_
_entity.id
_entity.type
_entity.pdbx_description
1 polymer ?
#
loop_
_entity_poly.entity_id
_entity_poly.type
_entity_poly.pdbx_seq_one_letter_code
_entity_poly.pdbx_strand_id
1 'polypeptide(L)' 'MTSRERVLAALNHEIPDRVPIDLGGFQTGIHKIAYQRLLEHLGIQDELVILDSVQQLAKPCEAVL' A
#
# COMPACT_ATOMS: atom_id res chain seq x y z
N MET A 1 7.80 -15.74 0.54
CA MET A 1 8.22 -15.03 -0.69
C MET A 1 8.31 -13.54 -0.37
N THR A 2 9.26 -12.81 -0.96
CA THR A 2 9.28 -11.33 -0.91
C THR A 2 8.08 -10.74 -1.65
N SER A 3 7.74 -9.46 -1.43
CA SER A 3 6.65 -8.82 -2.19
C SER A 3 6.86 -8.87 -3.71
N ARG A 4 8.11 -8.70 -4.16
CA ARG A 4 8.46 -8.79 -5.58
C ARG A 4 8.32 -10.20 -6.14
N GLU A 5 8.81 -11.20 -5.42
CA GLU A 5 8.66 -12.62 -5.82
C GLU A 5 7.19 -13.01 -5.94
N ARG A 6 6.35 -12.55 -5.00
CA ARG A 6 4.91 -12.81 -5.00
C ARG A 6 4.21 -12.28 -6.25
N VAL A 7 4.53 -11.05 -6.65
CA VAL A 7 3.98 -10.44 -7.87
C VAL A 7 4.44 -11.21 -9.11
N LEU A 8 5.72 -11.56 -9.19
CA LEU A 8 6.26 -12.31 -10.33
C LEU A 8 5.64 -13.71 -10.46
N ALA A 9 5.47 -14.43 -9.36
CA ALA A 9 4.80 -15.73 -9.36
C ALA A 9 3.36 -15.64 -9.90
N ALA A 10 2.59 -14.66 -9.42
CA ALA A 10 1.22 -14.44 -9.90
C ALA A 10 1.16 -14.10 -11.40
N LEU A 11 2.06 -13.25 -11.89
CA LEU A 11 2.17 -12.91 -13.32
C LEU A 11 2.57 -14.11 -14.19
N ASN A 12 3.33 -15.05 -13.62
CA ASN A 12 3.72 -16.30 -14.29
C ASN A 12 2.67 -17.42 -14.14
N HIS A 13 1.49 -17.12 -13.59
CA HIS A 13 0.42 -18.09 -13.31
C HIS A 13 0.83 -19.23 -12.35
N GLU A 14 1.78 -18.96 -11.47
CA GLU A 14 2.16 -19.83 -10.36
C GLU A 14 1.35 -19.47 -9.11
N ILE A 15 1.25 -20.40 -8.14
CA ILE A 15 0.54 -20.14 -6.87
C ILE A 15 1.48 -19.40 -5.90
N PRO A 16 1.24 -18.11 -5.59
CA PRO A 16 2.03 -17.40 -4.60
C PRO A 16 1.67 -17.80 -3.16
N ASP A 17 2.50 -17.40 -2.19
CA ASP A 17 2.25 -17.62 -0.76
C ASP A 17 1.01 -16.89 -0.21
N ARG A 18 0.56 -15.84 -0.91
CA ARG A 18 -0.73 -15.13 -0.74
C ARG A 18 -1.00 -14.22 -1.94
N VAL A 19 -2.19 -13.63 -2.00
CA VAL A 19 -2.54 -12.64 -3.04
C VAL A 19 -1.62 -11.40 -2.94
N PRO A 20 -0.99 -10.93 -4.04
CA PRO A 20 -0.22 -9.69 -4.04
C PRO A 20 -1.11 -8.47 -3.84
N ILE A 21 -0.57 -7.43 -3.20
CA ILE A 21 -1.25 -6.16 -2.95
C ILE A 21 -0.60 -5.08 -3.82
N ASP A 22 -1.41 -4.35 -4.57
CA ASP A 22 -1.02 -3.10 -5.24
C ASP A 22 -1.50 -1.94 -4.35
N LEU A 23 -0.56 -1.10 -3.91
CA LEU A 23 -0.81 0.02 -3.02
C LEU A 23 0.11 1.20 -3.37
N GLY A 24 -0.42 2.41 -3.33
CA GLY A 24 0.35 3.66 -3.44
C GLY A 24 0.13 4.44 -4.73
N GLY A 25 -0.72 3.94 -5.64
CA GLY A 25 -1.13 4.63 -6.85
C GLY A 25 -2.35 5.54 -6.66
N PHE A 26 -2.78 6.20 -7.75
CA PHE A 26 -4.00 7.02 -7.78
C PHE A 26 -5.28 6.18 -7.86
N GLN A 27 -5.20 4.96 -8.38
CA GLN A 27 -6.30 3.99 -8.48
C GLN A 27 -6.21 2.93 -7.37
N THR A 28 -5.00 2.68 -6.89
CA THR A 28 -4.67 1.72 -5.82
C THR A 28 -4.18 2.43 -4.57
N GLY A 29 -4.79 3.58 -4.26
CA GLY A 29 -4.41 4.41 -3.12
C GLY A 29 -5.12 4.03 -1.82
N ILE A 30 -4.78 4.76 -0.76
CA ILE A 30 -5.43 4.63 0.55
C ILE A 30 -5.96 5.99 1.01
N HIS A 31 -7.24 6.03 1.43
CA HIS A 31 -7.84 7.26 1.92
C HIS A 31 -7.13 7.76 3.19
N LYS A 32 -6.93 9.08 3.33
CA LYS A 32 -6.13 9.70 4.41
C LYS A 32 -6.48 9.22 5.82
N ILE A 33 -7.78 9.04 6.12
CA ILE A 33 -8.25 8.57 7.42
C ILE A 33 -7.85 7.11 7.67
N ALA A 34 -7.95 6.27 6.64
CA ALA A 34 -7.55 4.87 6.73
C ALA A 34 -6.03 4.76 6.90
N TYR A 35 -5.27 5.61 6.19
CA TYR A 35 -3.82 5.68 6.32
C TYR A 35 -3.38 6.05 7.73
N GLN A 36 -3.97 7.10 8.32
CA GLN A 36 -3.67 7.50 9.70
C GLN A 36 -3.94 6.38 10.71
N ARG A 37 -5.08 5.68 10.57
CA ARG A 37 -5.41 4.53 11.43
C ARG A 37 -4.45 3.36 11.24
N LEU A 38 -3.99 3.14 10.01
CA LEU A 38 -2.99 2.11 9.72
C LEU A 38 -1.64 2.45 10.38
N LEU A 39 -1.19 3.70 10.30
CA LEU A 39 0.03 4.16 10.96
C LEU A 39 -0.03 3.99 12.47
N GLU A 40 -1.16 4.36 13.10
CA GLU A 40 -1.39 4.15 14.53
C GLU A 40 -1.34 2.66 14.89
N HIS A 41 -2.01 1.81 14.11
CA HIS A 41 -2.03 0.36 14.34
C HIS A 41 -0.64 -0.28 14.21
N LEU A 42 0.19 0.21 13.28
CA LEU A 42 1.54 -0.31 13.05
C LEU A 42 2.60 0.37 13.93
N GLY A 43 2.25 1.42 14.68
CA GLY A 43 3.22 2.20 15.46
C GLY A 43 4.23 2.96 14.60
N ILE A 44 3.87 3.31 13.36
CA ILE A 44 4.71 4.03 12.41
C ILE A 44 4.43 5.52 12.52
N GLN A 45 5.47 6.34 12.66
CA GLN A 45 5.36 7.79 12.55
C GLN A 45 5.66 8.21 11.12
N ASP A 46 4.72 8.92 10.51
CA ASP A 46 4.85 9.45 9.17
C ASP A 46 4.04 10.74 9.01
N GLU A 47 4.43 11.59 8.07
CA GLU A 47 3.70 12.80 7.73
C GLU A 47 2.54 12.48 6.77
N LEU A 48 1.35 13.02 7.06
CA LEU A 48 0.22 12.86 6.15
C LEU A 48 0.37 13.77 4.92
N VAL A 49 0.86 13.20 3.81
CA VAL A 49 0.92 13.87 2.51
C VAL A 49 -0.25 13.43 1.64
N ILE A 50 -0.98 14.38 1.05
CA ILE A 50 -2.10 14.10 0.14
C ILE A 50 -1.59 13.94 -1.28
N LEU A 51 -1.79 12.75 -1.86
CA LEU A 51 -1.47 12.42 -3.25
C LEU A 51 -2.55 12.92 -4.22
N ASP A 52 -3.82 12.72 -3.84
CA ASP A 52 -5.01 13.14 -4.60
C ASP A 52 -6.00 13.80 -3.65
N SER A 53 -6.27 15.09 -3.86
CA SER A 53 -7.16 15.87 -3.00
C SER A 53 -8.64 15.60 -3.23
N VAL A 54 -9.04 15.21 -4.45
CA VAL A 54 -10.43 14.91 -4.81
C VAL A 54 -10.86 13.61 -4.14
N GLN A 55 -10.02 12.59 -4.26
CA GLN A 55 -10.25 11.27 -3.67
C GLN A 55 -9.77 11.19 -2.20
N GLN A 56 -9.05 12.22 -1.73
CA GLN A 56 -8.43 12.28 -0.42
C GLN A 56 -7.46 11.12 -0.15
N LEU A 57 -6.69 10.73 -1.16
CA LEU A 57 -5.68 9.68 -1.06
C LEU A 57 -4.42 10.22 -0.39
N ALA A 58 -3.93 9.49 0.61
CA ALA A 58 -2.61 9.72 1.18
C ALA A 58 -1.54 9.09 0.28
N LYS A 59 -0.34 9.67 0.31
CA LYS A 59 0.88 9.04 -0.19
C LYS A 59 1.49 8.19 0.94
N PRO A 60 1.49 6.85 0.86
CA PRO A 60 2.11 6.02 1.86
C PRO A 60 3.64 6.19 1.89
N CYS A 61 4.26 6.01 3.05
CA CYS A 61 5.71 5.95 3.20
C CYS A 61 6.27 4.57 2.83
N GLU A 62 7.57 4.52 2.58
CA GLU A 62 8.29 3.28 2.22
C GLU A 62 8.23 2.20 3.31
N ALA A 63 7.95 2.55 4.57
CA ALA A 63 7.79 1.55 5.62
C ALA A 63 6.46 0.76 5.49
N VAL A 64 5.48 1.31 4.78
CA VAL A 64 4.17 0.69 4.51
C VAL A 64 4.16 -0.06 3.17
N LEU A 65 5.03 0.33 2.22
CA LEU A 65 5.14 -0.26 0.88
C LEU A 65 6.10 -1.46 0.85
#